data_AF-A0A5M5C0B1-F1
#
_entry.id   AF-A0A5M5C0B1-F1
#
_cell.length_a   1.000
_cell.length_b   1.000
_cell.length_c   1.000
_cell.angle_alpha   90.00
_cell.angle_beta   90.00
_cell.angle_gamma   90.00
#
_symmetry.space_group_name_H-M   'P 1'
#
loop_
_entity.id
_entity.type
_entity.pdbx_description
1 polymer ?
#
loop_
_entity_poly.entity_id
_entity_poly.type
_entity_poly.pdbx_seq_one_letter_code
_entity_poly.pdbx_strand_id
1 'polypeptide(L)' 'MANQKQVLDVQVSKGITTAQSNEHLRDRSEKAEKYAMSKGNYDPTRKRLNFEIAPGGKIHPIDTSRSIPKRMADILS' A
#
# COMPACT_ATOMS: atom_id res chain seq x y z
N MET A 1 -38.81 9.56 -9.04
CA MET A 1 -37.67 9.08 -8.22
C MET A 1 -36.40 9.57 -8.89
N ALA A 2 -35.52 10.27 -8.19
CA ALA A 2 -34.29 10.80 -8.78
C ALA A 2 -33.25 9.68 -8.96
N ASN A 3 -32.71 9.53 -10.17
CA ASN A 3 -31.65 8.56 -10.48
C ASN A 3 -30.32 9.07 -9.91
N GLN A 4 -29.97 8.64 -8.70
CA GLN A 4 -28.80 9.14 -7.98
C GLN A 4 -27.54 8.57 -8.63
N LYS A 5 -26.82 9.41 -9.39
CA LYS A 5 -25.55 9.03 -10.02
C LYS A 5 -24.53 8.75 -8.93
N GLN A 6 -23.84 7.60 -9.01
CA GLN A 6 -22.64 7.37 -8.21
C GLN A 6 -21.56 8.30 -8.76
N VAL A 7 -21.15 9.28 -7.96
CA VAL A 7 -20.09 10.23 -8.28
C VAL A 7 -18.97 10.08 -7.26
N LEU A 8 -17.73 10.03 -7.75
CA LEU A 8 -16.51 10.06 -6.94
C LEU A 8 -15.78 11.37 -7.25
N ASP A 9 -15.65 12.23 -6.26
CA ASP A 9 -14.77 13.40 -6.35
C ASP A 9 -13.36 12.99 -5.90
N VAL A 10 -12.36 13.24 -6.75
CA VAL A 10 -10.96 12.88 -6.47
C VAL A 10 -10.14 14.16 -6.51
N GLN A 11 -9.57 14.53 -5.36
CA GLN A 11 -8.69 15.68 -5.24
C GLN A 11 -7.22 15.25 -5.23
N VAL A 12 -6.39 16.00 -5.96
CA VAL A 12 -4.95 15.79 -5.97
C VAL A 12 -4.32 16.29 -4.67
N SER A 13 -3.44 15.50 -4.07
CA SER A 13 -2.63 15.88 -2.91
C SER A 13 -1.15 15.95 -3.30
N LYS A 14 -0.31 16.56 -2.45
CA LYS A 14 1.15 16.75 -2.70
C LYS A 14 1.93 15.44 -2.90
N GLY A 15 1.32 14.28 -2.65
CA GLY A 15 1.92 12.96 -2.81
C GLY A 15 1.53 12.03 -1.66
N ILE A 16 2.27 10.93 -1.56
CA ILE A 16 2.13 9.94 -0.50
C ILE A 16 3.25 10.12 0.54
N THR A 17 2.92 9.99 1.82
CA THR A 17 3.93 9.99 2.90
C THR A 17 4.56 8.60 3.06
N THR A 18 5.72 8.52 3.73
CA THR A 18 6.31 7.22 4.09
C THR A 18 5.38 6.39 4.99
N ALA A 19 4.62 7.02 5.90
CA ALA A 19 3.68 6.31 6.75
C ALA A 19 2.55 5.65 5.94
N GLN A 20 1.99 6.38 4.96
CA GLN A 20 1.02 5.81 4.02
C GLN A 20 1.68 4.73 3.15
N SER A 21 2.91 4.94 2.67
CA SER A 21 3.67 3.93 1.94
C SER A 21 3.80 2.62 2.73
N ASN A 22 4.09 2.70 4.02
CA ASN A 22 4.25 1.53 4.87
C ASN A 22 2.94 0.75 5.02
N GLU A 23 1.80 1.45 5.06
CA GLU A 23 0.48 0.81 5.01
C GLU A 23 0.27 0.05 3.69
N HIS A 24 0.58 0.68 2.56
CA HIS A 24 0.39 0.10 1.22
C HIS A 24 1.31 -1.10 0.97
N LEU A 25 2.59 -0.99 1.37
CA LEU A 25 3.58 -2.06 1.26
C LEU A 25 3.45 -3.13 2.34
N ARG A 26 2.54 -2.93 3.32
CA ARG A 26 2.40 -3.76 4.52
C ARG A 26 3.73 -3.89 5.30
N ASP A 27 4.54 -2.85 5.23
CA ASP A 27 5.77 -2.70 5.99
C ASP A 27 5.46 -2.22 7.41
N ARG A 28 5.08 -3.18 8.26
CA ARG A 28 4.68 -2.92 9.64
C ARG A 28 5.89 -2.97 10.57
N SER A 29 5.98 -2.01 11.48
CA SER A 29 6.83 -2.15 12.66
C SER A 29 6.30 -3.25 13.59
N GLU A 30 7.15 -3.79 14.46
CA GLU A 30 6.74 -4.82 15.43
C GLU A 30 5.54 -4.38 16.28
N LYS A 31 5.48 -3.10 16.67
CA LYS A 31 4.36 -2.54 17.44
C LYS A 31 3.07 -2.52 16.62
N ALA A 32 3.16 -2.13 15.34
CA ALA A 32 2.02 -2.11 14.43
C ALA A 32 1.52 -3.52 14.09
N GLU A 33 2.42 -4.50 14.02
CA GLU A 33 2.08 -5.92 13.86
C GLU A 33 1.36 -6.47 15.08
N LYS A 34 1.89 -6.26 16.29
CA LYS A 34 1.21 -6.66 17.55
C LYS A 34 -0.18 -6.04 17.67
N TYR A 35 -0.32 -4.76 17.32
CA TYR A 35 -1.62 -4.08 17.32
C TYR A 35 -2.58 -4.70 16.30
N ALA A 36 -2.12 -4.98 15.07
CA ALA A 36 -2.94 -5.60 14.04
C ALA A 36 -3.45 -6.98 14.46
N MET A 37 -2.58 -7.77 15.09
CA MET A 37 -2.92 -9.07 15.66
C MET A 37 -3.98 -8.95 16.76
N SER A 38 -3.89 -7.95 17.63
CA SER A 38 -4.90 -7.72 18.67
C SER A 38 -6.29 -7.34 18.13
N LYS A 39 -6.36 -6.78 16.91
CA LYS A 39 -7.63 -6.39 16.27
C LYS A 39 -8.27 -7.52 15.46
N GLY A 40 -7.54 -8.60 15.18
CA GLY A 40 -8.07 -9.82 14.56
C GLY A 40 -8.26 -9.79 13.03
N ASN A 41 -8.06 -8.64 12.38
CA ASN A 41 -8.28 -8.50 10.92
C ASN A 41 -7.06 -8.86 10.07
N TYR A 42 -5.95 -9.26 10.68
CA TYR A 42 -4.70 -9.54 9.99
C TYR A 42 -4.19 -10.93 10.36
N ASP A 43 -3.90 -11.75 9.34
CA ASP A 43 -3.28 -13.06 9.49
C ASP A 43 -1.84 -13.03 8.96
N PRO A 44 -0.82 -13.07 9.84
CA PRO A 44 0.58 -13.01 9.45
C PRO A 44 1.02 -14.20 8.60
N THR A 45 0.36 -15.35 8.72
CA THR A 45 0.68 -16.55 7.92
C THR A 45 0.44 -16.32 6.42
N ARG A 46 -0.40 -15.34 6.08
CA ARG A 46 -0.70 -14.91 4.72
C ARG A 46 0.23 -13.83 4.18
N LYS A 47 1.21 -13.33 4.97
CA LYS A 47 2.15 -12.28 4.53
C LYS A 47 2.92 -12.68 3.26
N ARG A 48 3.25 -13.97 3.11
CA ARG A 48 3.91 -14.54 1.91
C ARG A 48 3.10 -14.41 0.61
N LEU A 49 1.79 -14.13 0.70
CA LEU A 49 0.91 -13.98 -0.46
C LEU A 49 0.93 -12.55 -1.01
N ASN A 50 1.58 -11.61 -0.33
CA ASN A 50 1.73 -10.25 -0.81
C ASN A 50 2.69 -10.20 -1.99
N PHE A 51 2.27 -9.58 -3.09
CA PHE A 51 3.09 -9.40 -4.29
C PHE A 51 2.89 -7.99 -4.87
N GLU A 52 3.82 -7.60 -5.74
CA GLU A 52 3.72 -6.42 -6.59
C GLU A 52 3.85 -6.82 -8.06
N ILE A 53 3.28 -5.99 -8.94
CA ILE A 53 3.42 -6.13 -10.39
C ILE A 53 4.54 -5.19 -10.82
N ALA A 54 5.67 -5.78 -11.23
CA ALA A 54 6.81 -5.06 -11.75
C ALA A 54 6.64 -4.74 -13.25
N PRO A 55 7.48 -3.86 -13.82
CA PRO A 55 7.45 -3.53 -15.25
C PRO A 55 7.44 -4.77 -16.15
N GLY A 56 6.62 -4.73 -17.19
CA GLY A 56 6.40 -5.88 -18.08
C GLY A 56 5.42 -6.92 -17.53
N GLY A 57 4.63 -6.58 -16.50
CA GLY A 57 3.57 -7.45 -15.96
C GLY A 57 4.08 -8.62 -15.12
N LYS A 58 5.32 -8.52 -14.62
CA LYS A 58 5.95 -9.61 -13.85
C LYS A 58 5.53 -9.55 -12.39
N ILE A 59 5.25 -10.71 -11.79
CA ILE A 59 4.91 -10.81 -10.37
C ILE A 59 6.20 -10.93 -9.56
N HIS A 60 6.37 -10.07 -8.56
CA HIS A 60 7.48 -10.10 -7.62
C HIS A 60 6.97 -10.06 -6.16
N PRO A 61 7.73 -10.58 -5.19
CA PRO A 61 7.50 -10.25 -3.78
C PRO A 61 7.51 -8.73 -3.57
N ILE A 62 6.71 -8.23 -2.64
CA ILE A 62 6.72 -6.80 -2.30
C ILE A 62 8.11 -6.40 -1.79
N ASP A 63 8.71 -5.37 -2.40
CA ASP A 63 9.97 -4.78 -1.94
C ASP A 63 9.72 -3.74 -0.83
N THR A 64 9.92 -4.12 0.43
CA THR A 64 9.78 -3.19 1.57
C THR A 64 11.03 -2.33 1.81
N SER A 65 12.12 -2.50 1.04
CA SER A 65 13.35 -1.71 1.21
C SER A 65 13.24 -0.29 0.63
N ARG A 66 12.28 -0.07 -0.28
CA ARG A 66 12.03 1.20 -0.96
C ARG A 66 10.60 1.66 -0.77
N SER A 67 10.43 2.80 -0.11
CA SER A 67 9.13 3.44 0.03
C SER A 67 8.58 3.91 -1.32
N ILE A 68 7.25 3.99 -1.45
CA ILE A 68 6.56 4.49 -2.65
C ILE A 68 7.05 5.88 -3.06
N PRO A 69 7.25 6.87 -2.14
CA PRO A 69 7.81 8.17 -2.51
C PRO A 69 9.19 8.07 -3.16
N LYS A 70 10.06 7.17 -2.66
CA LYS A 70 11.38 6.95 -3.24
C LYS A 70 11.26 6.34 -4.64
N ARG A 71 10.40 5.34 -4.80
CA ARG A 71 10.12 4.73 -6.11
C ARG A 71 9.56 5.75 -7.11
N MET A 72 8.68 6.65 -6.68
CA MET A 72 8.16 7.73 -7.52
C MET A 72 9.28 8.67 -7.95
N ALA A 73 10.16 9.07 -7.03
CA ALA A 73 11.31 9.92 -7.37
C ALA A 73 12.23 9.24 -8.40
N ASP A 74 12.51 7.96 -8.24
CA ASP A 74 13.36 7.17 -9.16
C ASP A 74 12.71 6.97 -10.55
N ILE A 75 11.38 7.07 -10.67
CA ILE A 75 10.65 7.01 -11.95
C ILE A 75 10.64 8.38 -12.66
N LEU A 76 10.68 9.47 -11.88
CA LEU A 76 10.60 10.84 -12.39
C LEU A 76 11.98 11.46 -12.71
N SER A 77 13.06 10.79 -12.33
CA SER A 77 14.44 11.15 -12.68
C SER A 77 14.80 10.74 -14.11
#